data_AF-A0A965PIE8-F1
#
_entry.id   AF-A0A965PIE8-F1
#
_cell.length_a   1.000
_cell.length_b   1.000
_cell.length_c   1.000
_cell.angle_alpha   90.00
_cell.angle_beta   90.00
_cell.angle_gamma   90.00
#
_symmetry.space_group_name_H-M   'P 1'
#
loop_
_entity.id
_entity.type
_entity.pdbx_description
1 polymer ?
#
loop_
_entity_poly.entity_id
_entity_poly.type
_entity_poly.pdbx_seq_one_letter_code
_entity_poly.pdbx_strand_id
1 'polypeptide(L)'
;MSANDMQIGGSHYKDMGQQPWDVLRDWLTAEEYRGYMKGNAIVYLARERNKGSNEDLRKALHTLTKLVEVTSEKKVVTVAMLEDLVAELEQPKRKYVKKTPTKAAPFGFKKNGEPRKYKPKGWTA
;
A
#
# COMPACT_ATOMS: atom_id res chain seq x y z
N MET A 1 -0.82 20.76 -1.13
CA MET A 1 0.19 21.03 -0.08
C MET A 1 0.97 19.74 0.12
N SER A 2 2.29 19.85 0.09
CA SER A 2 3.27 18.78 0.34
C SER A 2 3.49 18.63 1.84
N ALA A 3 3.91 17.45 2.29
CA ALA A 3 4.35 17.26 3.68
C ALA A 3 5.45 18.26 4.08
N ASN A 4 6.27 18.76 3.15
CA ASN A 4 7.30 19.76 3.49
C ASN A 4 6.73 21.17 3.79
N ASP A 5 5.49 21.47 3.39
CA ASP A 5 4.86 22.79 3.60
C ASP A 5 4.43 23.02 5.06
N MET A 6 4.43 21.96 5.87
CA MET A 6 3.97 21.93 7.24
C MET A 6 5.01 21.31 8.18
N GLN A 7 4.96 21.72 9.44
CA GLN A 7 5.70 21.11 10.54
C GLN A 7 4.75 20.98 11.73
N ILE A 8 4.75 19.81 12.39
CA ILE A 8 4.00 19.61 13.63
C ILE A 8 4.93 19.84 14.82
N GLY A 9 4.64 20.90 15.58
CA GLY A 9 5.46 21.33 16.72
C GLY A 9 6.59 22.27 16.28
N GLY A 10 6.35 23.59 16.40
CA GLY A 10 7.28 24.64 15.98
C GLY A 10 7.38 24.81 14.45
N SER A 11 8.35 25.62 14.00
CA SER A 11 8.58 25.95 12.58
C SER A 11 10.02 25.76 12.11
N HIS A 12 10.94 25.37 12.98
CA HIS A 12 12.39 25.41 12.73
C HIS A 12 12.84 24.82 11.38
N TYR A 13 12.45 23.58 11.07
CA TYR A 13 12.86 22.92 9.82
C TYR A 13 12.09 23.42 8.60
N LYS A 14 10.84 23.87 8.81
CA LYS A 14 10.09 24.57 7.76
C LYS A 14 10.80 25.86 7.35
N ASP A 15 11.27 26.65 8.31
CA ASP A 15 11.94 27.93 8.07
C ASP A 15 13.33 27.73 7.43
N MET A 16 13.96 26.57 7.66
CA MET A 16 15.19 26.15 6.98
C MET A 16 14.97 25.64 5.55
N GLY A 17 13.71 25.49 5.09
CA GLY A 17 13.37 25.05 3.74
C GLY A 17 13.59 23.55 3.47
N GLN A 18 14.08 22.79 4.44
CA GLN A 18 14.35 21.36 4.31
C GLN A 18 14.08 20.62 5.62
N GLN A 19 13.58 19.40 5.50
CA GLN A 19 13.33 18.53 6.65
C GLN A 19 14.46 17.49 6.78
N PRO A 20 14.73 16.96 7.99
CA PRO A 20 15.76 15.93 8.18
C PRO A 20 15.57 14.70 7.29
N TRP A 21 14.32 14.33 6.99
CA TRP A 21 14.03 13.24 6.08
C TRP A 21 14.34 13.52 4.62
N ASP A 22 14.61 14.77 4.21
CA ASP A 22 15.03 15.06 2.85
C ASP A 22 16.51 14.64 2.68
N VAL A 23 17.37 14.97 3.67
CA VAL A 23 18.77 14.53 3.70
C VAL A 23 18.88 13.00 3.78
N LEU A 24 18.07 12.36 4.64
CA LEU A 24 18.07 10.90 4.75
C LEU A 24 17.62 10.19 3.48
N ARG A 25 16.82 10.84 2.64
CA ARG A 25 16.41 10.28 1.35
C ARG A 25 17.60 10.16 0.40
N ASP A 26 18.56 11.08 0.48
CA ASP A 26 19.76 11.05 -0.36
C ASP A 26 20.81 10.08 0.17
N TRP A 27 20.82 9.83 1.48
CA TRP A 27 21.84 8.99 2.13
C TRP A 27 21.45 7.50 2.24
N LEU A 28 20.16 7.20 2.29
CA LEU A 28 19.67 5.85 2.51
C LEU A 28 19.15 5.21 1.23
N THR A 29 19.20 3.89 1.16
CA THR A 29 18.46 3.15 0.14
C THR A 29 16.95 3.35 0.31
N ALA A 30 16.17 3.11 -0.74
CA ALA A 30 14.71 3.25 -0.69
C ALA A 30 14.06 2.38 0.40
N GLU A 31 14.59 1.18 0.64
CA GLU A 31 14.10 0.28 1.69
C GLU A 31 14.43 0.79 3.10
N GLU A 32 15.66 1.25 3.32
CA GLU A 32 16.09 1.85 4.59
C GLU A 32 15.31 3.13 4.90
N TYR A 33 15.13 4.01 3.91
CA TYR A 33 14.32 5.21 4.05
C TYR A 33 12.89 4.87 4.45
N ARG A 34 12.28 3.90 3.76
CA ARG A 34 10.93 3.41 4.09
C ARG A 34 10.86 2.83 5.50
N GLY A 35 11.88 2.08 5.91
CA GLY A 35 12.02 1.54 7.26
C GLY A 35 12.09 2.64 8.31
N TYR A 36 12.95 3.63 8.09
CA TYR A 36 13.11 4.80 8.96
C TYR A 36 11.80 5.57 9.15
N MET A 37 11.09 5.89 8.07
CA MET A 37 9.84 6.64 8.12
C MET A 37 8.75 5.89 8.92
N LYS A 38 8.66 4.56 8.76
CA LYS A 38 7.76 3.72 9.56
C LYS A 38 8.16 3.67 11.02
N GLY A 39 9.46 3.52 11.30
CA GLY A 39 10.00 3.50 12.66
C GLY A 39 9.67 4.80 13.41
N ASN A 40 9.86 5.95 12.77
CA ASN A 40 9.49 7.25 13.35
C ASN A 40 8.00 7.36 13.66
N ALA A 41 7.14 6.93 12.74
CA ALA A 41 5.69 6.91 13.00
C ALA A 41 5.35 6.04 14.21
N ILE A 42 5.96 4.86 14.35
CA ILE A 42 5.77 3.98 15.52
C ILE A 42 6.23 4.65 16.81
N VAL A 43 7.39 5.34 16.81
CA VAL A 43 7.90 6.06 17.99
C VAL A 43 6.90 7.11 18.47
N TYR A 44 6.29 7.86 17.56
CA TYR A 44 5.27 8.84 17.92
C TYR A 44 4.00 8.18 18.45
N LEU A 45 3.52 7.12 17.80
CA LEU A 45 2.36 6.36 18.28
C LEU A 45 2.58 5.78 19.69
N ALA A 46 3.79 5.29 19.98
CA ALA A 46 4.14 4.76 21.29
C ALA A 46 4.21 5.83 22.39
N ARG A 47 4.54 7.07 22.02
CA ARG A 47 4.68 8.20 22.97
C ARG A 47 3.40 8.98 23.24
N GLU A 48 2.41 8.85 22.37
CA GLU A 48 1.15 9.59 22.38
C GLU A 48 0.56 9.73 23.79
N ARG A 49 0.28 8.61 24.46
CA ARG A 49 -0.35 8.61 25.80
C ARG A 49 0.54 9.15 26.93
N ASN A 50 1.85 9.18 26.73
CA ASN A 50 2.81 9.44 27.81
C ASN A 50 3.46 10.83 27.72
N LYS A 51 3.46 11.46 26.53
CA LYS A 51 4.18 12.72 26.31
C LYS A 51 3.43 13.69 25.39
N GLY A 52 3.29 13.35 24.11
CA GLY A 52 2.84 14.32 23.11
C GLY A 52 1.34 14.42 22.91
N SER A 53 0.54 13.53 23.52
CA SER A 53 -0.91 13.43 23.30
C SER A 53 -1.23 13.48 21.78
N ASN A 54 -2.27 14.22 21.39
CA ASN A 54 -2.67 14.41 20.01
C ASN A 54 -1.60 15.02 19.09
N GLU A 55 -0.56 15.70 19.62
CA GLU A 55 0.51 16.24 18.77
C GLU A 55 1.38 15.12 18.19
N ASP A 56 1.68 14.08 18.98
CA ASP A 56 2.45 12.93 18.50
C ASP A 56 1.64 12.13 17.44
N LEU A 57 0.30 12.05 17.56
CA LEU A 57 -0.55 11.50 16.49
C LEU A 57 -0.41 12.28 15.18
N ARG A 58 -0.38 13.62 15.26
CA ARG A 58 -0.21 14.48 14.09
C ARG A 58 1.20 14.33 13.49
N LYS A 59 2.24 14.17 14.31
CA LYS A 59 3.61 13.87 13.84
C LYS A 59 3.69 12.52 13.14
N ALA A 60 3.04 11.48 13.69
CA ALA A 60 2.97 10.17 13.05
C ALA A 60 2.29 10.27 11.67
N LEU A 61 1.13 10.95 11.60
CA LEU A 61 0.42 11.19 10.35
C LEU A 61 1.29 11.93 9.34
N HIS A 62 1.94 13.02 9.76
CA HIS A 62 2.80 13.84 8.91
C HIS A 62 3.96 13.02 8.30
N THR A 63 4.60 12.17 9.12
CA THR A 63 5.67 11.28 8.66
C THR A 63 5.15 10.27 7.64
N LEU A 64 3.97 9.68 7.87
CA LEU A 64 3.33 8.75 6.94
C LEU A 64 2.88 9.42 5.65
N THR A 65 2.37 10.65 5.70
CA THR A 65 2.01 11.43 4.52
C THR A 65 3.22 11.61 3.60
N LYS A 66 4.38 12.00 4.14
CA LYS A 66 5.63 12.11 3.37
C LYS A 66 6.02 10.76 2.76
N LEU A 67 5.90 9.67 3.51
CA LEU A 67 6.21 8.33 2.98
C LEU A 67 5.28 7.96 1.81
N VAL A 68 3.99 8.26 1.91
CA VAL A 68 3.05 8.06 0.81
C VAL A 68 3.43 8.91 -0.38
N GLU A 69 3.75 10.19 -0.21
CA GLU A 69 4.16 11.09 -1.31
C GLU A 69 5.37 10.56 -2.09
N VAL A 70 6.35 9.97 -1.41
CA VAL A 70 7.54 9.40 -2.09
C VAL A 70 7.28 8.01 -2.69
N THR A 71 6.34 7.24 -2.12
CA THR A 71 6.05 5.86 -2.55
C THR A 71 4.98 5.83 -3.64
N SER A 72 4.06 6.79 -3.62
CA SER A 72 3.07 6.97 -4.67
C SER A 72 3.84 7.29 -5.95
N GLU A 73 3.97 6.29 -6.82
CA GLU A 73 4.46 6.52 -8.16
C GLU A 73 3.57 7.57 -8.80
N LYS A 74 4.11 8.78 -9.02
CA LYS A 74 3.53 9.68 -9.99
C LYS A 74 3.73 9.03 -11.34
N LYS A 75 2.82 8.15 -11.74
CA LYS A 75 2.71 7.72 -13.12
C LYS A 75 2.44 8.96 -13.94
N VAL A 76 3.46 9.41 -14.67
CA VAL A 76 3.29 10.41 -15.71
C VAL A 76 2.45 9.72 -16.78
N VAL A 77 1.18 10.05 -16.82
CA VAL A 77 0.28 9.56 -17.85
C VAL A 77 0.54 10.40 -19.09
N THR A 78 1.11 9.79 -20.12
CA THR A 78 1.28 10.43 -21.43
C THR A 78 0.02 10.26 -22.27
N VAL A 79 -0.15 11.12 -23.28
CA VAL A 79 -1.29 11.01 -24.21
C VAL A 79 -1.29 9.64 -24.91
N ALA A 80 -0.11 9.12 -25.27
CA ALA A 80 0.03 7.77 -25.83
C ALA A 80 -0.48 6.66 -24.89
N MET A 81 -0.18 6.75 -23.59
CA MET A 81 -0.70 5.78 -22.60
C MET A 81 -2.22 5.85 -22.44
N LEU A 82 -2.81 7.03 -22.65
CA LEU A 82 -4.28 7.20 -22.64
C LEU A 82 -4.90 6.62 -23.90
N GLU A 83 -4.29 6.84 -25.06
CA GLU A 83 -4.74 6.28 -26.33
C GLU A 83 -4.77 4.75 -26.29
N ASP A 84 -3.71 4.12 -25.75
CA ASP A 84 -3.66 2.66 -25.56
C ASP A 84 -4.77 2.17 -24.61
N LEU A 85 -5.04 2.91 -23.52
CA LEU A 85 -6.06 2.54 -22.55
C LEU A 85 -7.48 2.70 -23.12
N VAL A 86 -7.72 3.74 -23.92
CA VAL A 86 -9.00 3.97 -24.60
C VAL A 86 -9.24 2.89 -25.65
N ALA A 87 -8.21 2.50 -26.41
CA ALA A 87 -8.29 1.42 -27.39
C ALA A 87 -8.64 0.06 -26.74
N GLU A 88 -8.14 -0.21 -25.53
CA GLU A 88 -8.51 -1.41 -24.75
C GLU A 88 -9.98 -1.35 -24.27
N LEU A 89 -10.47 -0.19 -23.86
CA LEU A 89 -11.87 0.00 -23.42
C LEU A 89 -12.87 -0.07 -24.57
N GLU A 90 -12.46 0.27 -25.79
CA GLU A 90 -13.27 0.16 -27.00
C GLU A 90 -13.37 -1.28 -27.53
N GLN A 91 -12.60 -2.22 -26.98
CA GLN A 91 -12.72 -3.61 -27.40
C GLN A 91 -14.09 -4.19 -27.02
N PRO A 92 -14.72 -4.97 -27.91
CA PRO A 92 -16.01 -5.58 -27.64
C PRO A 92 -15.87 -6.52 -26.42
N LYS A 93 -16.58 -6.19 -25.34
CA LYS A 93 -16.59 -7.00 -24.11
C LYS A 93 -16.79 -8.46 -24.47
N ARG A 94 -15.78 -9.30 -24.13
CA ARG A 94 -15.81 -10.74 -24.37
C ARG A 94 -17.11 -11.30 -23.81
N LYS A 95 -17.99 -11.81 -24.68
CA LYS A 95 -19.29 -12.38 -24.26
C LYS A 95 -19.03 -13.44 -23.20
N TYR A 96 -19.59 -13.22 -22.01
CA TYR A 96 -19.52 -14.19 -20.94
C TYR A 96 -20.34 -15.42 -21.33
N VAL A 97 -19.67 -16.51 -21.69
CA VAL A 97 -20.31 -17.81 -21.88
C VAL A 97 -20.36 -18.49 -20.53
N LYS A 98 -21.57 -18.62 -19.96
CA LYS A 98 -21.80 -19.46 -18.77
C LYS A 98 -21.34 -20.89 -19.10
N LYS A 99 -20.14 -21.27 -18.65
CA LYS A 99 -19.73 -22.67 -18.65
C LYS A 99 -20.55 -23.36 -17.57
N THR A 100 -21.50 -24.20 -17.95
CA THR A 100 -22.09 -25.15 -17.01
C THR A 100 -20.97 -26.06 -16.49
N PRO A 101 -20.78 -26.18 -15.17
CA PRO A 101 -19.76 -27.06 -14.63
C PRO A 101 -20.12 -28.50 -15.01
N THR A 102 -19.40 -29.06 -15.99
CA THR A 102 -19.65 -30.40 -16.52
C THR A 102 -19.28 -31.52 -15.54
N LYS A 103 -18.59 -31.21 -14.44
CA LYS A 103 -18.30 -32.14 -13.33
C LYS A 103 -18.38 -31.41 -12.00
N ALA A 104 -18.97 -32.06 -10.99
CA ALA A 104 -18.99 -31.56 -9.62
C ALA A 104 -17.57 -31.28 -9.14
N ALA A 105 -17.35 -30.12 -8.51
CA ALA A 105 -16.04 -29.74 -8.00
C ALA A 105 -15.49 -30.85 -7.07
N PRO A 106 -14.20 -31.19 -7.19
CA PRO A 106 -13.58 -32.24 -6.37
C PRO A 106 -13.49 -31.86 -4.88
N PHE A 107 -13.73 -30.59 -4.56
CA PHE A 107 -13.74 -30.03 -3.22
C PHE A 107 -15.18 -29.76 -2.75
N GLY A 108 -15.44 -29.93 -1.45
CA GLY A 108 -16.72 -29.64 -0.81
C GLY A 108 -17.36 -30.87 -0.15
N PHE A 109 -18.63 -30.75 0.22
CA PHE A 109 -19.39 -31.82 0.84
C PHE A 109 -20.17 -32.61 -0.21
N LYS A 110 -20.31 -33.91 0.01
CA LYS A 110 -21.28 -34.74 -0.71
C LYS A 110 -22.70 -34.29 -0.34
N LYS A 111 -23.70 -34.70 -1.12
CA LYS A 111 -25.12 -34.37 -0.84
C LYS A 111 -25.62 -34.87 0.52
N ASN A 112 -24.95 -35.87 1.10
CA ASN A 112 -25.23 -36.42 2.42
C ASN A 112 -24.49 -35.69 3.58
N GLY A 113 -23.85 -34.55 3.31
CA GLY A 113 -23.17 -33.74 4.34
C GLY A 113 -21.77 -34.24 4.72
N GLU A 114 -21.27 -35.31 4.13
CA GLU A 114 -19.90 -35.78 4.39
C GLU A 114 -18.88 -34.96 3.58
N PRO A 115 -17.73 -34.59 4.17
CA PRO A 115 -16.65 -33.94 3.43
C PRO A 115 -16.10 -34.89 2.36
N ARG A 116 -15.93 -34.40 1.12
CA ARG A 116 -15.23 -35.15 0.08
C ARG A 116 -13.76 -35.25 0.49
N LYS A 117 -13.29 -36.48 0.75
CA LYS A 117 -11.89 -36.74 1.08
C LYS A 117 -11.02 -36.45 -0.16
N TYR A 118 -10.24 -35.37 -0.09
CA TYR A 118 -9.21 -35.09 -1.08
C TYR A 118 -7.97 -35.90 -0.72
N LYS A 119 -7.60 -36.88 -1.55
CA LYS A 119 -6.26 -37.47 -1.53
C LYS A 119 -5.48 -36.90 -2.71
N PRO A 120 -4.50 -36.02 -2.50
CA PRO A 120 -3.60 -35.63 -3.58
C PRO A 120 -2.88 -36.89 -4.09
N LYS A 121 -2.87 -37.06 -5.42
CA LYS A 121 -2.21 -38.19 -6.07
C LYS A 121 -0.70 -38.08 -5.81
N GLY A 122 -0.09 -39.08 -5.17
CA GLY A 122 1.37 -39.15 -4.96
C GLY A 122 1.86 -39.01 -3.52
N TRP A 123 0.97 -38.86 -2.53
CA TRP A 123 1.33 -38.97 -1.12
C TRP A 123 0.98 -40.37 -0.59
N THR A 124 1.99 -41.18 -0.28
CA THR A 124 1.84 -42.38 0.55
C THR A 124 1.99 -42.00 2.02
N ALA A 125 1.17 -42.61 2.88
CA ALA A 125 1.12 -42.36 4.32
C ALA A 125 2.37 -42.88 5.04
#